data_AF-A0A8B9XNQ3-F1
#
_entry.id   AF-A0A8B9XNQ3-F1
#
_cell.length_a   1.000
_cell.length_b   1.000
_cell.length_c   1.000
_cell.angle_alpha   90.00
_cell.angle_beta   90.00
_cell.angle_gamma   90.00
#
_symmetry.space_group_name_H-M   'P 1'
#
loop_
_entity.id
_entity.type
_entity.pdbx_description
1 polymer ?
#
loop_
_entity_poly.entity_id
_entity_poly.type
_entity_poly.pdbx_seq_one_letter_code
_entity_poly.pdbx_strand_id
1 'polypeptide(L)'
;MAQQANIGELLSMLDSPLLSVRDDVTTVFKENLNSDRGPMLVNTLVDYYLETNSQPVLHILTTLQEPHDKHLLDKMNEYVGKAASRLSALLLLGHVVRLQPSWKHKLSQAPLLPSLLKCLKFLDLFPTCKIGKCG
;
A
#
# COMPACT_ATOMS: atom_id res chain seq x y z
N MET A 1 6.41 -21.92 -10.70
CA MET A 1 5.61 -21.66 -9.48
C MET A 1 6.45 -21.37 -8.21
N ALA A 2 7.79 -21.26 -8.27
CA ALA A 2 8.64 -21.19 -7.07
C ALA A 2 8.94 -19.78 -6.49
N GLN A 3 8.60 -18.70 -7.19
CA GLN A 3 9.00 -17.34 -6.77
C GLN A 3 7.98 -16.66 -5.84
N GLN A 4 6.71 -17.04 -5.91
CA GLN A 4 5.66 -16.46 -5.07
C GLN A 4 5.79 -16.90 -3.59
N ALA A 5 6.30 -18.12 -3.35
CA ALA A 5 6.59 -18.62 -2.01
C ALA A 5 7.62 -17.76 -1.26
N ASN A 6 8.62 -17.22 -1.98
CA ASN A 6 9.64 -16.36 -1.38
C ASN A 6 9.06 -15.01 -0.94
N ILE A 7 8.11 -14.42 -1.68
CA ILE A 7 7.52 -13.12 -1.31
C ILE A 7 6.69 -13.26 -0.03
N GLY A 8 5.92 -14.34 0.11
CA GLY A 8 5.14 -14.60 1.34
C GLY A 8 6.02 -14.74 2.58
N GLU A 9 7.14 -15.47 2.47
CA GLU A 9 8.13 -15.60 3.54
C GLU A 9 8.74 -14.24 3.91
N LEU A 10 9.16 -13.45 2.91
CA LEU A 10 9.70 -12.10 3.12
C LEU A 10 8.67 -11.16 3.77
N LEU A 11 7.39 -11.25 3.39
CA LEU A 11 6.31 -10.49 4.06
C LEU A 11 6.17 -10.88 5.52
N SER A 12 6.25 -12.18 5.83
CA SER A 12 6.23 -12.65 7.21
C SER A 12 7.46 -12.18 8.01
N MET A 13 8.62 -12.05 7.35
CA MET A 13 9.84 -11.50 7.96
C MET A 13 9.76 -9.98 8.18
N LEU A 14 9.03 -9.24 7.34
CA LEU A 14 8.79 -7.79 7.54
C LEU A 14 8.04 -7.50 8.84
N ASP A 15 7.14 -8.40 9.24
CA ASP A 15 6.36 -8.30 10.49
C ASP A 15 7.16 -8.74 11.73
N SER A 16 8.36 -9.29 11.54
CA SER A 16 9.23 -9.71 12.63
C SER A 16 9.66 -8.51 13.51
N PRO A 17 9.76 -8.68 14.84
CA PRO A 17 10.20 -7.62 15.75
C PRO A 17 11.68 -7.22 15.58
N LEU A 18 12.46 -7.98 14.80
CA LEU A 18 13.87 -7.71 14.55
C LEU A 18 14.04 -6.62 13.49
N LEU A 19 14.37 -5.40 13.94
CA LEU A 19 14.61 -4.24 13.06
C LEU A 19 15.66 -4.51 11.97
N SER A 20 16.76 -5.21 12.30
CA SER A 20 17.81 -5.55 11.34
C SER A 20 17.30 -6.44 10.21
N VAL A 21 16.41 -7.39 10.53
CA VAL A 21 15.78 -8.27 9.52
C VAL A 21 14.80 -7.47 8.66
N ARG A 22 14.00 -6.60 9.30
CA ARG A 22 13.02 -5.76 8.60
C ARG A 22 13.69 -4.81 7.61
N ASP A 23 14.82 -4.19 7.96
CA ASP A 23 15.55 -3.26 7.09
C ASP A 23 16.18 -3.98 5.89
N ASP A 24 16.81 -5.14 6.13
CA ASP A 24 17.37 -6.00 5.08
C ASP A 24 16.29 -6.45 4.10
N VAL A 25 15.18 -6.97 4.61
CA VAL A 25 14.04 -7.39 3.78
C VAL A 25 13.41 -6.20 3.05
N THR A 26 13.29 -5.03 3.69
CA THR A 26 12.81 -3.80 3.05
C THR A 26 13.69 -3.42 1.86
N THR A 27 15.00 -3.56 2.00
CA THR A 27 15.97 -3.33 0.91
C THR A 27 15.74 -4.32 -0.22
N VAL A 28 15.59 -5.61 0.08
CA VAL A 28 15.26 -6.64 -0.92
C VAL A 28 13.96 -6.31 -1.66
N PHE A 29 12.91 -5.84 -0.96
CA PHE A 29 11.67 -5.41 -1.61
C PHE A 29 11.90 -4.24 -2.55
N LYS A 30 12.68 -3.24 -2.14
CA LYS A 30 13.03 -2.10 -2.99
C LYS A 30 13.79 -2.52 -4.24
N GLU A 31 14.72 -3.46 -4.14
CA GLU A 31 15.43 -3.98 -5.31
C GLU A 31 14.51 -4.77 -6.25
N ASN A 32 13.61 -5.58 -5.70
CA ASN A 32 12.61 -6.30 -6.50
C ASN A 32 11.59 -5.36 -7.16
N LEU A 33 11.27 -4.22 -6.52
CA LEU A 33 10.42 -3.19 -7.10
C LEU A 33 11.09 -2.58 -8.34
N ASN A 34 12.39 -2.28 -8.26
CA ASN A 34 13.17 -1.76 -9.40
C ASN A 34 13.42 -2.81 -10.51
N SER A 35 13.06 -4.07 -10.27
CA SER A 35 13.14 -5.13 -11.27
C SER A 35 11.86 -5.23 -12.10
N ASP A 36 11.85 -6.07 -13.14
CA ASP A 36 10.69 -6.34 -14.01
C ASP A 36 9.41 -6.77 -13.25
N ARG A 37 9.57 -7.25 -12.01
CA ARG A 37 8.46 -7.69 -11.14
C ARG A 37 7.78 -6.58 -10.36
N GLY A 38 8.22 -5.33 -10.49
CA GLY A 38 7.68 -4.18 -9.76
C GLY A 38 6.14 -4.13 -9.74
N PRO A 39 5.44 -4.24 -10.89
CA PRO A 39 3.98 -4.22 -10.92
C PRO A 39 3.32 -5.33 -10.09
N MET A 40 3.81 -6.58 -10.21
CA MET A 40 3.29 -7.73 -9.45
C MET A 40 3.54 -7.57 -7.94
N LEU A 41 4.69 -7.00 -7.58
CA LEU A 41 5.08 -6.81 -6.19
C LEU A 41 4.23 -5.73 -5.51
N VAL A 42 3.98 -4.60 -6.19
CA VAL A 42 3.05 -3.56 -5.69
C VAL A 42 1.67 -4.14 -5.43
N ASN A 43 1.14 -4.95 -6.36
CA ASN A 43 -0.14 -5.63 -6.19
C ASN A 43 -0.16 -6.53 -4.94
N THR A 44 0.89 -7.33 -4.75
CA THR A 44 1.01 -8.24 -3.60
C THR A 44 1.12 -7.48 -2.28
N LEU A 45 1.94 -6.42 -2.24
CA LEU A 45 2.12 -5.58 -1.04
C LEU A 45 0.80 -4.91 -0.64
N VAL A 46 0.06 -4.39 -1.62
CA VAL A 46 -1.27 -3.82 -1.38
C VAL A 46 -2.21 -4.85 -0.79
N ASP A 47 -2.32 -6.03 -1.41
CA ASP A 47 -3.24 -7.08 -0.96
C ASP A 47 -2.92 -7.54 0.47
N TYR A 48 -1.63 -7.74 0.75
CA TYR A 48 -1.16 -8.10 2.09
C TYR A 48 -1.45 -7.01 3.12
N TYR A 49 -1.29 -5.73 2.77
CA TYR A 49 -1.65 -4.62 3.67
C TYR A 49 -3.16 -4.60 3.96
N LEU A 50 -4.00 -4.83 2.95
CA LEU A 50 -5.45 -4.85 3.15
C LEU A 50 -5.90 -5.99 4.06
N GLU A 51 -5.21 -7.13 4.02
CA GLU A 51 -5.48 -8.30 4.87
C GLU A 51 -4.92 -8.14 6.29
N THR A 52 -3.65 -7.75 6.43
CA THR A 52 -2.93 -7.78 7.73
C THR A 52 -2.87 -6.42 8.42
N ASN A 53 -2.99 -5.32 7.67
CA ASN A 53 -2.72 -3.94 8.08
C ASN A 53 -1.29 -3.71 8.60
N SER A 54 -0.32 -4.47 8.06
CA SER A 54 1.07 -4.41 8.49
C SER A 54 1.75 -3.06 8.12
N GLN A 55 2.24 -2.36 9.14
CA GLN A 55 2.96 -1.08 9.03
C GLN A 55 4.25 -1.12 8.16
N PRO A 56 5.12 -2.14 8.22
CA PRO A 56 6.28 -2.24 7.34
C PRO A 56 5.92 -2.21 5.85
N VAL A 57 4.86 -2.91 5.46
CA VAL A 57 4.38 -2.96 4.08
C VAL A 57 3.87 -1.58 3.64
N LEU A 58 3.13 -0.89 4.51
CA LEU A 58 2.73 0.49 4.28
C LEU A 58 3.95 1.38 4.03
N HIS A 59 5.00 1.26 4.86
CA HIS A 59 6.21 2.06 4.71
C HIS A 59 6.87 1.83 3.33
N ILE A 60 6.98 0.57 2.89
CA ILE A 60 7.51 0.23 1.55
C ILE A 60 6.65 0.88 0.45
N LEU A 61 5.33 0.71 0.51
CA LEU A 61 4.38 1.29 -0.45
C LEU A 61 4.49 2.82 -0.50
N THR A 62 4.75 3.48 0.63
CA THR A 62 4.93 4.94 0.66
C THR A 62 6.27 5.42 0.10
N THR A 63 7.27 4.55 0.04
CA THR A 63 8.57 4.85 -0.59
C THR A 63 8.59 4.59 -2.10
N LEU A 64 7.46 4.17 -2.69
CA LEU A 64 7.36 3.90 -4.13
C LEU A 64 7.58 5.17 -4.95
N GLN A 65 8.34 5.01 -6.03
CA GLN A 65 8.65 6.05 -7.00
C GLN A 65 8.08 5.69 -8.39
N GLU A 66 8.10 6.66 -9.31
CA GLU A 66 7.72 6.44 -10.71
C GLU A 66 8.64 5.39 -11.34
N PRO A 67 8.11 4.37 -12.08
CA PRO A 67 6.75 4.27 -12.63
C PRO A 67 5.74 3.45 -11.81
N HIS A 68 6.08 3.05 -10.58
CA HIS A 68 5.25 2.14 -9.77
C HIS A 68 3.97 2.81 -9.22
N ASP A 69 3.96 4.13 -9.15
CA ASP A 69 2.82 4.94 -8.73
C ASP A 69 1.56 4.61 -9.53
N LYS A 70 1.69 4.45 -10.85
CA LYS A 70 0.55 4.13 -11.72
C LYS A 70 -0.10 2.81 -11.32
N HIS A 71 0.71 1.79 -11.05
CA HIS A 71 0.22 0.48 -10.65
C HIS A 71 -0.43 0.50 -9.26
N LEU A 72 0.12 1.29 -8.33
CA LEU A 72 -0.47 1.49 -7.02
C LEU A 72 -1.84 2.19 -7.14
N LEU A 73 -1.91 3.29 -7.89
CA LEU A 73 -3.13 4.08 -8.08
C LEU A 73 -4.24 3.28 -8.76
N ASP A 74 -3.90 2.50 -9.79
CA ASP A 74 -4.83 1.63 -10.51
C ASP A 74 -5.41 0.55 -9.58
N LYS A 75 -4.52 -0.15 -8.85
CA LYS A 75 -4.92 -1.18 -7.88
C LYS A 75 -5.78 -0.60 -6.75
N MET A 76 -5.43 0.58 -6.23
CA MET A 76 -6.23 1.28 -5.24
C MET A 76 -7.61 1.65 -5.75
N ASN A 77 -7.73 2.07 -7.01
CA ASN A 77 -9.00 2.44 -7.60
C ASN A 77 -9.96 1.23 -7.65
N GLU A 78 -9.44 0.03 -7.94
CA GLU A 78 -10.22 -1.21 -7.85
C GLU A 78 -10.73 -1.48 -6.42
N TYR A 79 -9.89 -1.33 -5.39
CA TYR A 79 -10.31 -1.58 -4.01
C TYR A 79 -11.22 -0.49 -3.44
N VAL A 80 -11.08 0.77 -3.87
CA VAL A 80 -12.02 1.85 -3.50
C VAL A 80 -13.42 1.57 -4.06
N GLY A 81 -13.50 0.90 -5.21
CA GLY A 81 -14.77 0.39 -5.76
C GLY A 81 -15.42 -0.74 -4.94
N LYS A 82 -14.64 -1.46 -4.11
CA LYS A 82 -15.12 -2.58 -3.29
C LYS A 82 -15.45 -2.12 -1.88
N ALA A 83 -16.72 -2.20 -1.48
CA ALA A 83 -17.18 -1.73 -0.16
C ALA A 83 -16.38 -2.30 1.04
N ALA A 84 -15.97 -3.58 0.97
CA ALA A 84 -15.24 -4.25 2.06
C ALA A 84 -13.79 -3.74 2.22
N SER A 85 -13.10 -3.43 1.12
CA SER A 85 -11.69 -2.99 1.13
C SER A 85 -11.54 -1.47 1.01
N ARG A 86 -12.65 -0.76 0.78
CA ARG A 86 -12.69 0.69 0.56
C ARG A 86 -12.02 1.46 1.68
N LEU A 87 -12.31 1.14 2.94
CA LEU A 87 -11.72 1.85 4.08
C LEU A 87 -10.20 1.66 4.13
N SER A 88 -9.72 0.43 4.03
CA SER A 88 -8.29 0.12 4.09
C SER A 88 -7.51 0.72 2.91
N ALA A 89 -8.10 0.73 1.70
CA ALA A 89 -7.53 1.40 0.54
C ALA A 89 -7.45 2.93 0.73
N LEU A 90 -8.49 3.53 1.33
CA LEU A 90 -8.51 4.95 1.67
C LEU A 90 -7.46 5.31 2.72
N LEU A 91 -7.28 4.47 3.73
CA LEU A 91 -6.24 4.65 4.75
C LEU A 91 -4.84 4.58 4.14
N LEU A 92 -4.59 3.59 3.28
CA LEU A 92 -3.32 3.47 2.56
C LEU A 92 -3.04 4.72 1.72
N LEU A 93 -4.01 5.13 0.89
CA LEU A 93 -3.89 6.36 0.09
C LEU A 93 -3.69 7.60 0.94
N GLY A 94 -4.41 7.72 2.06
CA GLY A 94 -4.27 8.84 2.99
C GLY A 94 -2.86 8.96 3.56
N HIS A 95 -2.22 7.83 3.92
CA HIS A 95 -0.84 7.83 4.37
C HIS A 95 0.13 8.21 3.25
N VAL A 96 -0.05 7.64 2.06
CA VAL A 96 0.81 7.95 0.90
C VAL A 96 0.70 9.43 0.52
N VAL A 97 -0.51 9.98 0.45
CA VAL A 97 -0.75 11.41 0.13
C VAL A 97 -0.14 12.33 1.18
N ARG A 98 -0.23 11.99 2.48
CA ARG A 98 0.38 12.78 3.57
C ARG A 98 1.89 12.92 3.42
N LEU A 99 2.56 11.91 2.85
CA LEU A 99 3.99 11.91 2.62
C LEU A 99 4.43 12.74 1.41
N GLN A 100 3.48 13.36 0.71
CA GLN A 100 3.73 14.23 -0.46
C GLN A 100 4.71 13.61 -1.48
N PRO A 101 4.36 12.47 -2.08
CA PRO A 101 5.19 11.87 -3.12
C PRO A 101 5.36 12.83 -4.29
N SER A 102 6.49 12.71 -5.01
CA SER A 102 6.79 13.50 -6.21
C SER A 102 5.68 13.37 -7.28
N TRP A 103 5.08 12.19 -7.38
CA TRP A 103 3.98 11.85 -8.29
C TRP A 103 2.59 12.24 -7.77
N LYS A 104 2.46 13.02 -6.68
CA LYS A 104 1.15 13.46 -6.16
C LYS A 104 0.27 14.15 -7.21
N HIS A 105 0.89 14.79 -8.19
CA HIS A 105 0.20 15.45 -9.30
C HIS A 105 -0.53 14.44 -10.22
N LYS A 106 0.00 13.21 -10.36
CA LYS A 106 -0.63 12.11 -11.10
C LYS A 106 -1.86 11.57 -10.39
N LEU A 107 -1.85 11.56 -9.05
CA LEU A 107 -3.01 11.14 -8.25
C LEU A 107 -4.22 12.02 -8.55
N SER A 108 -4.01 13.33 -8.70
CA SER A 108 -5.10 14.26 -9.06
C SER A 108 -5.62 14.06 -10.49
N GLN A 109 -4.78 13.56 -11.40
CA GLN A 109 -5.16 13.22 -12.77
C GLN A 109 -5.76 11.81 -12.89
N ALA A 110 -5.53 10.94 -11.90
CA ALA A 110 -6.03 9.58 -11.90
C ALA A 110 -7.55 9.56 -11.67
N PRO A 111 -8.29 8.61 -12.29
CA PRO A 111 -9.72 8.42 -12.06
C PRO A 111 -10.06 8.06 -10.60
N LEU A 112 -9.03 7.76 -9.81
CA LEU A 112 -9.10 7.55 -8.38
C LEU A 112 -9.59 8.81 -7.61
N LEU A 113 -9.22 10.03 -8.02
CA LEU A 113 -9.57 11.25 -7.28
C LEU A 113 -11.10 11.46 -7.11
N PRO A 114 -11.93 11.40 -8.17
CA PRO A 114 -13.37 11.53 -8.00
C PRO A 114 -13.98 10.38 -7.17
N SER A 115 -13.44 9.16 -7.29
CA SER A 115 -13.84 8.01 -6.45
C SER A 115 -13.52 8.26 -4.97
N LEU A 116 -12.32 8.79 -4.69
CA LEU A 116 -11.87 9.22 -3.37
C LEU A 116 -12.78 10.30 -2.79
N LEU A 117 -13.06 11.36 -3.54
CA LEU A 117 -13.92 12.47 -3.09
C LEU A 117 -15.34 11.99 -2.74
N LYS A 118 -15.91 11.11 -3.56
CA LYS A 118 -17.19 10.46 -3.24
C LYS A 118 -17.12 9.68 -1.94
N CYS A 119 -16.06 8.91 -1.72
CA CYS A 119 -15.90 8.11 -0.50
C CYS A 119 -15.60 8.96 0.74
N LEU A 120 -14.81 10.03 0.60
CA LEU A 120 -14.46 10.94 1.69
C LEU A 120 -15.72 11.61 2.26
N LYS A 121 -16.66 11.96 1.39
CA LYS A 121 -17.96 12.53 1.76
C LYS A 121 -18.80 11.60 2.66
N PHE A 122 -18.55 10.28 2.60
CA PHE A 122 -19.15 9.29 3.50
C PHE A 122 -18.33 9.05 4.77
N LEU A 123 -17.00 9.28 4.74
CA LEU A 123 -16.12 9.09 5.90
C LEU A 123 -16.15 10.23 6.91
N ASP A 124 -16.61 11.43 6.52
CA ASP A 124 -16.73 12.60 7.41
C ASP A 124 -17.65 12.33 8.63
N LEU A 125 -18.46 11.26 8.58
CA LEU A 125 -19.29 10.80 9.70
C LEU A 125 -18.58 9.85 10.69
N PHE A 126 -17.33 9.46 10.45
CA PHE A 126 -16.53 8.63 11.36
C PHE A 126 -15.17 9.29 11.67
N PRO A 127 -15.10 10.16 12.68
CA PRO A 127 -13.81 10.57 13.19
C PRO A 127 -13.20 9.40 13.99
N THR A 128 -11.90 9.13 13.77
CA THR A 128 -10.98 8.58 14.79
C THR A 128 -11.05 7.10 15.22
N CYS A 129 -11.59 6.14 14.45
CA CYS A 129 -11.50 4.74 14.88
C CYS A 129 -10.19 4.02 14.43
N LYS A 130 -9.20 4.02 15.33
CA LYS A 130 -8.11 3.04 15.55
C LYS A 130 -7.24 2.59 14.37
N ILE A 131 -6.02 3.13 14.32
CA ILE A 131 -4.82 2.43 13.81
C ILE A 131 -4.11 1.63 14.95
N GLY A 132 -4.72 1.51 16.13
CA GLY A 132 -4.22 0.65 17.20
C GLY A 132 -4.94 -0.70 17.26
N LYS A 133 -4.43 -1.72 16.56
CA LYS A 133 -4.56 -3.12 17.03
C LYS A 133 -3.83 -3.18 18.39
N CYS A 134 -4.43 -3.50 19.55
CA CYS A 134 -5.21 -4.68 19.95
C CYS A 134 -4.49 -5.99 19.60
N GLY A 135 -3.77 -6.51 20.59
CA GLY A 135 -2.98 -7.74 20.58
C GLY A 135 -1.85 -7.60 21.59
#